data_AF-A0A132AKK3-F1
#
_entry.id   AF-A0A132AKK3-F1
#
_cell.length_a   1.000
_cell.length_b   1.000
_cell.length_c   1.000
_cell.angle_alpha   90.00
_cell.angle_beta   90.00
_cell.angle_gamma   90.00
#
_symmetry.space_group_name_H-M   'P 1'
#
loop_
_entity.id
_entity.type
_entity.pdbx_description
1 polymer ?
#
loop_
_entity_poly.entity_id
_entity_poly.type
_entity_poly.pdbx_seq_one_letter_code
_entity_poly.pdbx_strand_id
1 'polypeptide(L)'
;MAFEHQPGAPIECLSLMIVIEKDKVFNPETNQIVYYSGFSIGGGIDQDYRQSPHNFPDHGIYVTNVMQHAPAFRAGLQFGDKILECNGMDFTMCTHKQANF
;
A
#
# COMPACT_ATOMS: atom_id res chain seq x y z
N MET A 1 2.09 -8.12 -21.93
CA MET A 1 0.96 -7.23 -22.20
C MET A 1 1.23 -5.94 -21.45
N ALA A 2 1.74 -4.94 -22.15
CA ALA A 2 1.95 -3.60 -21.59
C ALA A 2 0.66 -2.81 -21.81
N PHE A 3 0.25 -2.03 -20.81
CA PHE A 3 -0.90 -1.13 -20.91
C PHE A 3 -0.59 -0.05 -21.97
N GLU A 4 -0.92 -0.32 -23.23
CA GLU A 4 -0.87 0.68 -24.30
C GLU A 4 -2.12 1.55 -24.21
N HIS A 5 -1.98 2.72 -23.59
CA HIS A 5 -3.00 3.77 -23.64
C HIS A 5 -2.83 4.58 -24.93
N GLN A 6 -3.94 4.83 -25.64
CA GLN A 6 -3.91 5.60 -26.87
C GLN A 6 -3.80 7.10 -26.55
N PRO A 7 -2.79 7.83 -27.07
CA PRO A 7 -2.70 9.27 -26.89
C PRO A 7 -4.00 9.97 -27.29
N GLY A 8 -4.55 10.79 -26.38
CA GLY A 8 -5.82 11.51 -26.58
C GLY A 8 -7.08 10.77 -26.13
N ALA A 9 -6.99 9.48 -25.78
CA ALA A 9 -8.08 8.80 -25.10
C ALA A 9 -8.13 9.24 -23.62
N PRO A 10 -9.32 9.40 -23.01
CA PRO A 10 -9.41 9.60 -21.57
C PRO A 10 -8.77 8.41 -20.83
N ILE A 11 -8.02 8.70 -19.75
CA ILE A 11 -7.56 7.68 -18.81
C ILE A 11 -8.55 7.68 -17.66
N GLU A 12 -9.20 6.53 -17.43
CA GLU A 12 -9.94 6.31 -16.20
C GLU A 12 -8.98 5.76 -15.15
N CYS A 13 -8.58 6.61 -14.20
CA CYS A 13 -7.89 6.18 -12.99
C CYS A 13 -8.90 6.21 -11.85
N LEU A 14 -9.33 5.03 -11.40
CA LEU A 14 -10.19 4.89 -10.24
C LEU A 14 -9.33 4.99 -8.98
N SER A 15 -9.25 6.17 -8.38
CA SER A 15 -8.74 6.33 -7.03
C SER A 15 -9.85 6.01 -6.03
N LEU A 16 -9.65 4.96 -5.25
CA LEU A 16 -10.61 4.54 -4.23
C LEU A 16 -10.08 4.92 -2.85
N MET A 17 -10.89 5.68 -2.10
CA MET A 17 -10.63 5.94 -0.69
C MET A 17 -11.04 4.70 0.11
N ILE A 18 -10.07 4.08 0.79
CA ILE A 18 -10.30 2.93 1.66
C ILE A 18 -10.06 3.36 3.11
N VAL A 19 -10.98 2.98 4.00
CA VAL A 19 -10.85 3.19 5.44
C VAL A 19 -10.51 1.85 6.09
N ILE A 20 -9.36 1.79 6.79
CA ILE A 20 -8.88 0.58 7.45
C ILE A 20 -9.01 0.73 8.97
N GLU A 21 -9.87 -0.09 9.59
CA GLU A 21 -10.05 -0.13 11.05
C GLU A 21 -9.00 -1.02 11.72
N LYS A 22 -8.13 -0.50 12.59
CA LYS A 22 -7.12 -1.32 13.25
C LYS A 22 -7.74 -2.32 14.24
N ASP A 23 -7.33 -3.59 14.14
CA ASP A 23 -7.66 -4.61 15.14
C ASP A 23 -6.65 -4.56 16.30
N LYS A 24 -7.11 -4.94 17.50
CA LYS A 24 -6.28 -5.02 18.71
C LYS A 24 -5.96 -6.47 19.06
N VAL A 25 -4.70 -6.76 19.37
CA VAL A 25 -4.24 -8.07 19.86
C VAL A 25 -3.54 -7.87 21.19
N PHE A 26 -3.89 -8.70 22.17
CA PHE A 26 -3.18 -8.76 23.44
C PHE A 26 -2.01 -9.75 23.33
N ASN A 27 -0.79 -9.28 23.60
CA ASN A 27 0.38 -10.13 23.73
C ASN A 27 0.56 -10.51 25.22
N PRO A 28 0.33 -11.77 25.61
CA PRO A 28 0.45 -12.20 27.00
C PRO A 28 1.90 -12.26 27.51
N GLU A 29 2.89 -12.38 26.61
CA GLU A 29 4.31 -12.45 26.97
C GLU A 29 4.85 -11.07 27.36
N THR A 30 4.41 -10.03 26.64
CA THR A 30 4.84 -8.64 26.90
C THR A 30 3.82 -7.84 27.72
N ASN A 31 2.63 -8.38 27.97
CA ASN A 31 1.50 -7.71 28.59
C ASN A 31 1.11 -6.39 27.88
N GLN A 32 1.25 -6.37 26.55
CA GLN A 32 0.98 -5.19 25.71
C GLN A 32 -0.20 -5.42 24.77
N ILE A 33 -0.89 -4.34 24.41
CA ILE A 33 -1.87 -4.33 23.34
C ILE A 33 -1.20 -3.79 22.08
N VAL A 34 -1.22 -4.56 21.01
CA VAL A 34 -0.71 -4.19 19.69
C VAL A 34 -1.88 -3.94 18.76
N TYR A 35 -1.79 -2.88 17.97
CA TYR A 35 -2.74 -2.59 16.90
C TYR A 35 -2.13 -2.96 15.56
N TYR A 36 -2.91 -3.59 14.69
CA TYR A 36 -2.43 -3.98 13.36
C TYR A 36 -3.51 -3.77 12.29
N SER A 37 -3.05 -3.43 11.09
CA SER A 37 -3.91 -3.31 9.89
C SER A 37 -3.80 -4.54 8.98
N GLY A 38 -2.70 -5.31 9.08
CA GLY A 38 -2.52 -6.58 8.36
C GLY A 38 -2.18 -6.44 6.88
N PHE A 39 -1.33 -5.49 6.51
CA PHE A 39 -0.76 -5.40 5.16
C PHE A 39 0.70 -4.94 5.23
N SER A 40 1.41 -5.05 4.11
CA SER A 40 2.79 -4.59 3.96
C SER A 40 2.93 -3.75 2.71
N ILE A 41 3.94 -2.88 2.69
CA ILE A 41 4.22 -1.97 1.57
C ILE A 41 5.62 -2.21 0.99
N GLY A 42 5.84 -1.69 -0.21
CA GLY A 42 7.10 -1.72 -0.94
C GLY A 42 7.23 -0.50 -1.85
N GLY A 43 8.44 -0.28 -2.38
CA GLY A 43 8.74 0.88 -3.22
C GLY A 43 9.14 2.12 -2.41
N GLY A 44 9.02 3.30 -3.02
CA GLY A 44 9.51 4.56 -2.48
C GLY A 44 10.57 5.21 -3.39
N ILE A 45 10.65 6.54 -3.34
CA ILE A 45 11.53 7.33 -4.23
C ILE A 45 13.03 7.09 -4.02
N ASP A 46 13.40 6.50 -2.88
CA ASP A 46 14.76 6.14 -2.49
C ASP A 46 15.12 4.68 -2.86
N GLN A 47 14.20 3.93 -3.47
CA GLN A 47 14.41 2.54 -3.89
C GLN A 47 14.49 2.43 -5.41
N ASP A 48 15.32 1.53 -5.94
CA ASP A 48 15.32 1.20 -7.36
C ASP A 48 14.16 0.24 -7.67
N TYR A 49 13.09 0.76 -8.26
CA TYR A 49 11.88 -0.01 -8.57
C TYR A 49 12.16 -1.21 -9.49
N ARG A 50 13.23 -1.17 -10.30
CA ARG A 50 13.63 -2.26 -11.20
C ARG A 50 14.20 -3.47 -10.45
N GLN A 51 14.59 -3.28 -9.19
CA GLN A 51 15.09 -4.33 -8.31
C GLN A 51 13.98 -4.93 -7.43
N SER A 52 12.75 -4.39 -7.48
CA SER A 52 11.62 -4.95 -6.74
C SER A 52 11.28 -6.35 -7.25
N PRO A 53 11.11 -7.36 -6.37
CA PRO A 53 10.64 -8.69 -6.77
C PRO A 53 9.18 -8.70 -7.26
N HIS A 54 8.48 -7.56 -7.14
CA HIS A 54 7.07 -7.40 -7.52
C HIS A 54 6.86 -6.65 -8.84
N ASN A 55 7.95 -6.29 -9.55
CA ASN A 55 7.90 -5.60 -10.84
C ASN A 55 7.02 -4.33 -10.85
N PHE A 56 7.21 -3.45 -9.85
CA PHE A 56 6.50 -2.17 -9.83
C PHE A 56 6.83 -1.34 -11.08
N PRO A 57 5.89 -0.56 -11.61
CA PRO A 57 6.11 0.23 -12.82
C PRO A 57 6.93 1.51 -12.57
N ASP A 58 6.99 1.97 -11.32
CA ASP A 58 7.63 3.23 -10.92
C ASP A 58 8.04 3.22 -9.43
N HIS A 59 8.51 4.36 -8.93
CA HIS A 59 8.98 4.58 -7.56
C HIS A 59 7.86 4.80 -6.52
N GLY A 60 6.60 4.54 -6.85
CA GLY A 60 5.48 4.69 -5.91
C GLY A 60 5.53 3.75 -4.71
N ILE A 61 4.59 3.96 -3.78
CA ILE A 61 4.34 3.05 -2.66
C ILE A 61 3.25 2.06 -3.07
N TYR A 62 3.53 0.77 -2.94
CA TYR A 62 2.65 -0.32 -3.36
C TYR A 62 2.40 -1.31 -2.22
N VAL A 63 1.19 -1.87 -2.18
CA VAL A 63 0.85 -2.97 -1.27
C VAL A 63 1.50 -4.27 -1.75
N THR A 64 2.31 -4.90 -0.90
CA THR A 64 3.06 -6.14 -1.22
C THR A 64 2.50 -7.39 -0.56
N ASN A 65 1.65 -7.22 0.43
CA ASN A 65 0.95 -8.33 1.08
C ASN A 65 -0.31 -7.81 1.79
N VAL A 66 -1.36 -8.61 1.81
CA VAL A 66 -2.58 -8.37 2.60
C VAL A 66 -2.94 -9.66 3.32
N MET A 67 -2.94 -9.61 4.66
CA MET A 67 -3.28 -10.75 5.49
C MET A 67 -4.77 -11.06 5.40
N GLN A 68 -5.10 -12.32 5.11
CA GLN A 68 -6.49 -12.76 5.03
C GLN A 68 -7.23 -12.50 6.35
N HIS A 69 -8.47 -12.04 6.25
CA HIS A 69 -9.36 -11.68 7.37
C HIS A 69 -8.89 -10.51 8.25
N ALA A 70 -7.71 -9.93 8.02
CA ALA A 70 -7.24 -8.75 8.74
C ALA A 70 -7.97 -7.48 8.29
N PRO A 71 -7.82 -6.35 8.99
CA PRO A 71 -8.50 -5.11 8.64
C PRO A 71 -8.37 -4.66 7.18
N ALA A 72 -7.15 -4.65 6.65
CA ALA A 72 -6.89 -4.21 5.28
C ALA A 72 -7.63 -5.09 4.26
N PHE A 73 -7.69 -6.40 4.50
CA PHE A 73 -8.46 -7.34 3.69
C PHE A 73 -9.96 -7.03 3.73
N ARG A 74 -10.52 -6.81 4.93
CA ARG A 74 -11.96 -6.50 5.09
C ARG A 74 -12.34 -5.16 4.47
N ALA A 75 -11.40 -4.21 4.44
CA ALA A 75 -11.56 -2.91 3.80
C ALA A 75 -11.42 -2.97 2.26
N GLY A 76 -10.99 -4.10 1.70
CA GLY A 76 -10.87 -4.31 0.27
C GLY A 76 -9.52 -3.92 -0.33
N LEU A 77 -8.49 -3.67 0.49
CA LEU A 77 -7.12 -3.43 0.02
C LEU A 77 -6.56 -4.70 -0.63
N GLN A 78 -5.85 -4.56 -1.74
CA GLN A 78 -5.33 -5.69 -2.52
C GLN A 78 -3.83 -5.57 -2.77
N PHE A 79 -3.20 -6.71 -3.05
CA PHE A 79 -1.83 -6.74 -3.56
C PHE A 79 -1.73 -5.93 -4.85
N GLY A 80 -0.69 -5.10 -4.97
CA GLY A 80 -0.43 -4.28 -6.14
C GLY A 80 -1.14 -2.93 -6.16
N ASP A 81 -2.04 -2.65 -5.20
CA ASP A 81 -2.62 -1.33 -5.05
C ASP A 81 -1.52 -0.28 -4.81
N LYS A 82 -1.59 0.82 -5.56
CA LYS A 82 -0.71 1.97 -5.38
C LYS A 82 -1.32 2.93 -4.36
N ILE A 83 -0.58 3.26 -3.32
CA ILE A 83 -0.99 4.21 -2.29
C ILE A 83 -0.65 5.62 -2.76
N LEU A 84 -1.67 6.47 -2.92
CA LEU A 84 -1.52 7.86 -3.34
C LEU A 84 -1.54 8.83 -2.15
N GLU A 85 -2.36 8.53 -1.14
CA GLU A 85 -2.49 9.32 0.08
C GLU A 85 -2.82 8.38 1.26
N CYS A 86 -2.33 8.71 2.45
CA CYS A 86 -2.71 8.04 3.69
C CYS A 86 -2.89 9.07 4.80
N ASN A 87 -4.07 9.12 5.43
CA ASN A 87 -4.40 10.05 6.51
C ASN A 87 -4.08 11.53 6.19
N GLY A 88 -4.34 11.97 4.95
CA GLY A 88 -4.06 13.34 4.51
C GLY A 88 -2.59 13.64 4.21
N MET A 89 -1.70 12.64 4.28
CA MET A 89 -0.32 12.74 3.82
C MET A 89 -0.22 12.20 2.38
N ASP A 90 0.35 12.99 1.49
CA ASP A 90 0.67 12.58 0.11
C ASP A 90 1.77 11.51 0.09
N PHE A 91 1.51 10.39 -0.59
CA PHE A 91 2.41 9.24 -0.71
C PHE A 91 3.06 9.14 -2.10
N THR A 92 2.73 10.06 -3.02
CA THR A 92 3.26 10.03 -4.40
C THR A 92 4.77 10.26 -4.47
N MET A 93 5.36 10.95 -3.49
CA MET A 93 6.78 11.29 -3.40
C MET A 93 7.40 10.89 -2.05
N CYS A 94 6.91 9.82 -1.42
CA CYS A 94 7.46 9.32 -0.16
C CYS A 94 8.66 8.40 -0.37
N THR A 95 9.64 8.50 0.53
CA THR A 95 10.65 7.44 0.70
C THR A 95 10.01 6.21 1.34
N HIS A 96 10.62 5.05 1.15
CA HIS A 96 10.19 3.81 1.78
C HIS A 96 10.08 3.95 3.30
N LYS A 97 11.07 4.61 3.90
CA LYS A 97 11.11 4.86 5.34
C LYS A 97 9.98 5.77 5.83
N GLN A 98 9.61 6.80 5.06
CA GLN A 98 8.49 7.69 5.40
C GLN A 98 7.14 6.98 5.30
N ALA A 99 7.01 6.07 4.34
CA ALA A 99 5.78 5.33 4.12
C ALA A 99 5.55 4.22 5.15
N ASN A 100 6.58 3.81 5.90
CA ASN A 100 6.48 2.79 6.94
C ASN A 100 6.03 3.45 8.26
N PHE A 101 4.71 3.40 8.52
CA PHE A 101 4.04 4.02 9.67
C PHE A 101 3.64 3.02 10.76
#